data_AF-A0A939QMS3-F1
#
_entry.id   AF-A0A939QMS3-F1
#
_cell.length_a   1.000
_cell.length_b   1.000
_cell.length_c   1.000
_cell.angle_alpha   90.00
_cell.angle_beta   90.00
_cell.angle_gamma   90.00
#
_symmetry.space_group_name_H-M   'P 1'
#
loop_
_entity.id
_entity.type
_entity.pdbx_description
1 polymer ?
#
loop_
_entity_poly.entity_id
_entity_poly.type
_entity_poly.pdbx_seq_one_letter_code
_entity_poly.pdbx_strand_id
1 'polypeptide(L)'
;MSDSGERTEKATEKRLKEARAKGRLSRSQDLTAWVGIAAAGAMATGAISTGTSAATEQFLAVSTIAKDPDPLRAVAMLGSGLESMGSTLAPLLATVMVATLVGAAAQGGIHLRPPVLKGEQFNLVTGFQRVLGPHALWEGAKALLKTVAIGGALWVVIAGLVPALAASGGQPVTHLISEAAAATAAVLQVAVAVGVALAIVDVIVVMRRNQKHTKMTKREVKDESKSSEGDPLIRSQRRARQLAMSRNRMIAAVSTSDVVMVNPTHVAVALVYEPGRSAPRVVAKGAGIIADRIREKAAEAGVPMVKDIPLARALHAACELGQEIPAELYTAVARVLVFVNALKRRGSARGVHVIPDVGRTA
;
A
#
# COMPACT_ATOMS: atom_id res chain seq x y z
N MET A 1 -11.52 32.90 -9.43
CA MET A 1 -10.18 33.45 -9.24
C MET A 1 -9.23 32.33 -8.87
N SER A 2 -8.25 32.10 -9.74
CA SER A 2 -7.27 31.01 -9.70
C SER A 2 -6.25 31.27 -8.60
N ASP A 3 -6.47 30.70 -7.43
CA ASP A 3 -5.43 30.57 -6.41
C ASP A 3 -4.45 29.48 -6.86
N SER A 4 -3.60 29.84 -7.84
CA SER A 4 -2.44 29.05 -8.28
C SER A 4 -1.34 29.21 -7.24
N GLY A 5 -1.62 28.82 -6.00
CA GLY A 5 -0.66 28.90 -4.91
C GLY A 5 0.64 28.15 -5.23
N GLU A 6 1.75 28.60 -4.67
CA GLU A 6 3.02 27.90 -4.83
C GLU A 6 2.93 26.45 -4.34
N ARG A 7 3.54 25.54 -5.10
CA ARG A 7 3.61 24.11 -4.74
C ARG A 7 4.67 23.91 -3.65
N THR A 8 4.27 24.12 -2.40
CA THR A 8 5.13 24.00 -1.23
C THR A 8 4.93 22.69 -0.47
N GLU A 9 3.75 22.09 -0.57
CA GLU A 9 3.36 20.93 0.22
C GLU A 9 3.95 19.62 -0.32
N LYS A 10 4.20 18.68 0.60
CA LYS A 10 4.65 17.33 0.26
C LYS A 10 3.54 16.59 -0.51
N ALA A 11 3.96 15.75 -1.45
CA ALA A 11 3.05 14.90 -2.19
C ALA A 11 2.38 13.87 -1.26
N THR A 12 1.07 13.69 -1.39
CA THR A 12 0.35 12.60 -0.72
C THR A 12 0.78 11.23 -1.28
N GLU A 13 0.49 10.16 -0.56
CA GLU A 13 0.78 8.80 -1.04
C GLU A 13 0.07 8.46 -2.35
N LYS A 14 -1.17 8.94 -2.52
CA LYS A 14 -1.98 8.71 -3.72
C LYS A 14 -1.36 9.45 -4.92
N ARG A 15 -0.98 10.72 -4.77
CA ARG A 15 -0.20 11.47 -5.79
C ARG A 15 1.11 10.75 -6.16
N LEU A 16 1.84 10.21 -5.19
CA LEU A 16 3.07 9.43 -5.44
C LEU A 16 2.80 8.12 -6.18
N LYS A 17 1.76 7.38 -5.80
CA LYS A 17 1.32 6.16 -6.50
C LYS A 17 0.91 6.47 -7.94
N GLU A 18 0.18 7.54 -8.18
CA GLU A 18 -0.19 7.99 -9.52
C GLU A 18 1.03 8.44 -10.34
N ALA A 19 1.96 9.19 -9.74
CA ALA A 19 3.19 9.61 -10.42
C ALA A 19 4.04 8.40 -10.83
N ARG A 20 4.14 7.40 -9.94
CA ARG A 20 4.75 6.10 -10.26
C ARG A 20 4.00 5.42 -11.39
N ALA A 21 2.68 5.25 -11.30
CA ALA A 21 1.83 4.58 -12.29
C ALA A 21 1.76 5.28 -13.66
N LYS A 22 1.99 6.59 -13.71
CA LYS A 22 2.08 7.37 -14.96
C LYS A 22 3.51 7.42 -15.51
N GLY A 23 4.50 6.89 -14.78
CA GLY A 23 5.92 6.86 -15.20
C GLY A 23 6.54 8.24 -15.26
N ARG A 24 6.03 9.18 -14.44
CA ARG A 24 6.47 10.57 -14.40
C ARG A 24 7.67 10.80 -13.48
N LEU A 25 8.08 9.78 -12.72
CA LEU A 25 9.28 9.83 -11.90
C LEU A 25 10.48 9.40 -12.72
N SER A 26 11.48 10.27 -12.80
CA SER A 26 12.76 9.95 -13.43
C SER A 26 13.54 8.97 -12.57
N ARG A 27 14.41 8.17 -13.21
CA ARG A 27 15.32 7.22 -12.57
C ARG A 27 16.76 7.57 -12.96
N SER A 28 17.72 7.28 -12.09
CA SER A 28 19.15 7.41 -12.40
C SER A 28 19.59 6.18 -13.21
N GLN A 29 19.94 6.40 -14.48
CA GLN A 29 20.46 5.33 -15.33
C GLN A 29 21.88 4.94 -14.91
N ASP A 30 22.67 5.92 -14.45
CA ASP A 30 24.04 5.74 -13.99
C ASP A 30 24.15 4.76 -12.83
N LEU A 31 23.26 4.83 -11.83
CA LEU A 31 23.30 3.90 -10.71
C LEU A 31 23.14 2.44 -11.17
N THR A 32 22.19 2.17 -12.05
CA THR A 32 21.98 0.80 -12.56
C THR A 32 23.20 0.31 -13.35
N ALA A 33 23.79 1.19 -14.17
CA ALA A 33 24.99 0.87 -14.95
C ALA A 33 26.19 0.57 -14.03
N TRP A 34 26.48 1.45 -13.07
CA TRP A 34 27.62 1.29 -12.16
C TRP A 34 27.46 0.13 -11.18
N VAL A 35 26.23 -0.19 -10.75
CA VAL A 35 25.95 -1.41 -9.97
C VAL A 35 26.23 -2.66 -10.82
N GLY A 36 25.87 -2.66 -12.09
CA GLY A 36 26.19 -3.75 -13.02
C GLY A 36 27.70 -3.90 -13.24
N ILE A 37 28.42 -2.81 -13.45
CA ILE A 37 29.88 -2.81 -13.61
C ILE A 37 30.57 -3.26 -12.31
N ALA A 38 30.09 -2.81 -11.14
CA ALA A 38 30.61 -3.25 -9.85
C ALA A 38 30.43 -4.75 -9.62
N ALA A 39 29.24 -5.28 -9.94
CA ALA A 39 28.96 -6.71 -9.86
C ALA A 39 29.84 -7.52 -10.83
N ALA A 40 30.02 -7.03 -12.06
CA ALA A 40 30.91 -7.64 -13.03
C ALA A 40 32.37 -7.64 -12.54
N GLY A 41 32.84 -6.51 -12.00
CA GLY A 41 34.20 -6.38 -11.48
C GLY A 41 34.47 -7.26 -10.26
N ALA A 42 33.49 -7.41 -9.36
CA ALA A 42 33.61 -8.32 -8.21
C ALA A 42 33.75 -9.79 -8.64
N MET A 43 33.07 -10.18 -9.73
CA MET A 43 33.12 -11.53 -10.27
C MET A 43 34.27 -11.75 -11.27
N ALA A 44 34.89 -10.68 -11.76
CA ALA A 44 35.88 -10.73 -12.83
C ALA A 44 37.08 -11.60 -12.46
N THR A 45 37.63 -11.48 -11.25
CA THR A 45 38.80 -12.28 -10.82
C THR A 45 38.49 -13.77 -10.80
N GLY A 46 37.31 -14.16 -10.31
CA GLY A 46 36.86 -15.55 -10.31
C GLY A 46 36.61 -16.07 -11.73
N ALA A 47 35.91 -15.31 -12.56
CA ALA A 47 35.66 -15.68 -13.95
C ALA A 47 36.96 -15.82 -14.77
N ILE A 48 37.92 -14.90 -14.59
CA ILE A 48 39.24 -14.99 -15.23
C ILE A 48 39.98 -16.23 -14.75
N SER A 49 39.97 -16.53 -13.45
CA SER A 49 40.63 -17.71 -12.89
C SER A 49 40.05 -19.02 -13.45
N THR A 50 38.72 -19.15 -13.42
CA THR A 50 38.01 -20.34 -13.95
C THR A 50 38.23 -20.47 -15.46
N GLY A 51 38.11 -19.37 -16.20
CA GLY A 51 38.35 -19.34 -17.64
C GLY A 51 39.79 -19.68 -18.02
N THR A 52 40.77 -19.19 -17.26
CA THR A 52 42.19 -19.53 -17.47
C THR A 52 42.43 -21.02 -17.23
N SER A 53 41.87 -21.57 -16.15
CA SER A 53 42.00 -23.00 -15.81
C SER A 53 41.38 -23.88 -16.91
N ALA A 54 40.16 -23.56 -17.33
CA ALA A 54 39.49 -24.23 -18.43
C ALA A 54 40.28 -24.14 -19.74
N ALA A 55 40.79 -22.95 -20.08
CA ALA A 55 41.60 -22.77 -21.29
C ALA A 55 42.90 -23.59 -21.24
N THR A 56 43.56 -23.67 -20.08
CA THR A 56 44.76 -24.51 -19.92
C THR A 56 44.45 -25.99 -20.06
N GLU A 57 43.37 -26.48 -19.45
CA GLU A 57 42.93 -27.88 -19.59
C GLU A 57 42.60 -28.20 -21.06
N GLN A 58 41.86 -27.32 -21.73
CA GLN A 58 41.51 -27.47 -23.13
C GLN A 58 42.76 -27.51 -24.02
N PHE A 59 43.72 -26.61 -23.78
CA PHE A 59 44.97 -26.54 -24.54
C PHE A 59 45.81 -27.82 -24.38
N LEU A 60 45.96 -28.30 -23.15
CA LEU A 60 46.66 -29.55 -22.87
C LEU A 60 45.96 -30.74 -23.54
N ALA A 61 44.64 -30.81 -23.44
CA ALA A 61 43.88 -31.91 -23.99
C ALA A 61 43.90 -31.92 -25.54
N VAL A 62 43.90 -30.76 -26.21
CA VAL A 62 44.12 -30.68 -27.67
C VAL A 62 45.47 -31.27 -28.06
N SER A 63 46.53 -30.98 -27.29
CA SER A 63 47.85 -31.53 -27.53
C SER A 63 47.90 -33.06 -27.38
N THR A 64 47.06 -33.64 -26.52
CA THR A 64 46.96 -35.10 -26.36
C THR A 64 46.21 -35.76 -27.51
N ILE A 65 45.09 -35.18 -27.96
CA ILE A 65 44.32 -35.69 -29.10
C ILE A 65 45.11 -35.56 -30.40
N ALA A 66 45.90 -34.50 -30.56
CA ALA A 66 46.75 -34.35 -31.74
C ALA A 66 47.80 -35.47 -31.87
N LYS A 67 48.20 -36.10 -30.76
CA LYS A 67 49.15 -37.23 -30.74
C LYS A 67 48.48 -38.58 -30.99
N ASP A 68 47.21 -38.73 -30.60
CA ASP A 68 46.40 -39.94 -30.80
C ASP A 68 44.98 -39.55 -31.25
N PRO A 69 44.77 -39.32 -32.57
CA PRO A 69 43.50 -38.78 -33.07
C PRO A 69 42.34 -39.77 -32.93
N ASP A 70 41.43 -39.46 -32.01
CA ASP A 70 40.15 -40.17 -31.82
C ASP A 70 38.97 -39.19 -31.97
N PRO A 71 38.09 -39.38 -32.97
CA PRO A 71 36.92 -38.53 -33.19
C PRO A 71 36.02 -38.42 -31.96
N LEU A 72 35.78 -39.51 -31.21
CA LEU A 72 34.88 -39.49 -30.05
C LEU A 72 35.45 -38.64 -28.92
N ARG A 73 36.77 -38.73 -28.66
CA ARG A 73 37.46 -37.87 -27.69
C ARG A 73 37.44 -36.40 -28.12
N ALA A 74 37.58 -36.13 -29.42
CA ALA A 74 37.52 -34.77 -29.94
C ALA A 74 36.12 -34.15 -29.75
N VAL A 75 35.05 -34.91 -30.00
CA VAL A 75 33.67 -34.43 -29.76
C VAL A 75 33.40 -34.20 -28.27
N ALA A 76 33.85 -35.11 -27.40
CA ALA A 76 33.71 -34.95 -25.95
C ALA A 76 34.43 -33.70 -25.41
N MET A 77 35.64 -33.42 -25.91
CA MET A 77 36.38 -32.20 -25.60
C MET A 77 35.67 -30.91 -26.06
N LEU A 78 35.00 -30.97 -27.22
CA LEU A 78 34.24 -29.83 -27.72
C LEU A 78 33.03 -29.55 -26.81
N GLY A 79 32.41 -30.62 -26.29
CA GLY A 79 31.37 -30.56 -25.25
C GLY A 79 31.87 -29.96 -23.93
N SER A 80 33.00 -30.43 -23.39
CA SER A 80 33.57 -29.88 -22.16
C SER A 80 34.01 -28.42 -22.33
N GLY A 81 34.49 -28.05 -23.51
CA GLY A 81 34.80 -26.67 -23.86
C GLY A 81 33.57 -25.76 -23.79
N LEU A 82 32.47 -26.17 -24.41
CA LEU A 82 31.18 -25.45 -24.33
C LEU A 82 30.66 -25.35 -22.89
N GLU A 83 30.76 -26.44 -22.12
CA GLU A 83 30.38 -26.46 -20.71
C GLU A 83 31.21 -25.48 -19.88
N SER A 84 32.52 -25.42 -20.12
CA SER A 84 33.44 -24.51 -19.42
C SER A 84 33.15 -23.03 -19.70
N MET A 85 32.69 -22.69 -20.90
CA MET A 85 32.20 -21.34 -21.22
C MET A 85 30.96 -21.02 -20.40
N GLY A 86 30.04 -21.97 -20.28
CA GLY A 86 28.84 -21.87 -19.46
C GLY A 86 29.17 -21.65 -17.99
N SER A 87 30.02 -22.49 -17.39
CA SER A 87 30.39 -22.41 -15.98
C SER A 87 31.20 -21.15 -15.65
N THR A 88 31.93 -20.59 -16.62
CA THR A 88 32.67 -19.33 -16.44
C THR A 88 31.77 -18.09 -16.57
N LEU A 89 30.93 -18.04 -17.62
CA LEU A 89 30.13 -16.84 -17.92
C LEU A 89 28.80 -16.80 -17.17
N ALA A 90 28.15 -17.94 -16.92
CA ALA A 90 26.82 -17.97 -16.32
C ALA A 90 26.79 -17.33 -14.92
N PRO A 91 27.72 -17.60 -13.98
CA PRO A 91 27.72 -16.97 -12.66
C PRO A 91 27.93 -15.45 -12.75
N LEU A 92 28.83 -15.00 -13.64
CA LEU A 92 29.09 -13.58 -13.89
C LEU A 92 27.81 -12.88 -14.41
N LEU A 93 27.22 -13.42 -15.49
CA LEU A 93 26.02 -12.86 -16.10
C LEU A 93 24.82 -12.89 -15.16
N ALA A 94 24.63 -13.98 -14.42
CA ALA A 94 23.57 -14.10 -13.42
C ALA A 94 23.73 -13.03 -12.32
N THR A 95 24.95 -12.83 -11.81
CA THR A 95 25.22 -11.83 -10.78
C THR A 95 24.97 -10.41 -11.28
N VAL A 96 25.42 -10.08 -12.50
CA VAL A 96 25.17 -8.77 -13.13
C VAL A 96 23.67 -8.56 -13.37
N MET A 97 22.96 -9.58 -13.87
CA MET A 97 21.52 -9.53 -14.08
C MET A 97 20.78 -9.27 -12.76
N VAL A 98 21.09 -10.01 -11.70
CA VAL A 98 20.47 -9.82 -10.38
C VAL A 98 20.79 -8.43 -9.84
N ALA A 99 22.05 -8.00 -9.87
CA ALA A 99 22.47 -6.70 -9.36
C ALA A 99 21.78 -5.54 -10.10
N THR A 100 21.71 -5.59 -11.43
CA THR A 100 21.05 -4.56 -12.25
C THR A 100 19.53 -4.56 -12.05
N LEU A 101 18.88 -5.73 -11.94
CA LEU A 101 17.45 -5.83 -11.62
C LEU A 101 17.14 -5.26 -10.24
N VAL A 102 17.92 -5.63 -9.22
CA VAL A 102 17.78 -5.11 -7.86
C VAL A 102 18.01 -3.59 -7.84
N GLY A 103 19.06 -3.10 -8.51
CA GLY A 103 19.34 -1.67 -8.62
C GLY A 103 18.20 -0.89 -9.31
N ALA A 104 17.65 -1.43 -10.39
CA ALA A 104 16.51 -0.82 -11.09
C ALA A 104 15.22 -0.86 -10.25
N ALA A 105 14.98 -1.96 -9.52
CA ALA A 105 13.84 -2.12 -8.63
C ALA A 105 13.92 -1.16 -7.44
N ALA A 106 15.09 -1.00 -6.82
CA ALA A 106 15.32 -0.10 -5.68
C ALA A 106 15.02 1.37 -6.01
N GLN A 107 15.30 1.81 -7.24
CA GLN A 107 15.10 3.21 -7.63
C GLN A 107 13.64 3.62 -7.89
N GLY A 108 12.75 2.67 -8.17
CA GLY A 108 11.40 3.05 -8.59
C GLY A 108 10.38 1.94 -8.73
N GLY A 109 10.67 0.74 -8.20
CA GLY A 109 9.79 -0.43 -8.22
C GLY A 109 9.62 -1.07 -9.60
N ILE A 110 9.23 -2.34 -9.60
CA ILE A 110 8.88 -3.08 -10.82
C ILE A 110 7.41 -2.76 -11.17
N HIS A 111 7.20 -2.19 -12.35
CA HIS A 111 5.87 -1.83 -12.83
C HIS A 111 5.69 -2.39 -14.24
N LEU A 112 4.83 -3.39 -14.38
CA LEU A 112 4.44 -3.93 -15.68
C LEU A 112 3.34 -3.03 -16.26
N ARG A 113 3.53 -2.56 -17.51
CA ARG A 113 2.52 -1.78 -18.22
C ARG A 113 2.31 -2.30 -19.63
N PRO A 114 1.07 -2.31 -20.12
CA PRO A 114 0.82 -2.54 -21.53
C PRO A 114 1.46 -1.42 -22.36
N PRO A 115 2.09 -1.73 -23.51
CA PRO A 115 2.68 -0.73 -24.38
C PRO A 115 1.57 0.14 -24.97
N VAL A 116 1.61 1.44 -24.68
CA VAL A 116 0.70 2.43 -25.28
C VAL A 116 1.46 3.15 -26.39
N LEU A 117 1.16 2.82 -27.64
CA LEU A 117 1.71 3.51 -28.80
C LEU A 117 1.03 4.87 -28.93
N LYS A 118 1.78 5.95 -28.71
CA LYS A 118 1.32 7.31 -28.96
C LYS A 118 1.98 7.83 -30.23
N GLY A 119 1.19 8.25 -31.22
CA GLY A 119 1.69 8.80 -32.49
C GLY A 119 2.64 10.01 -32.33
N GLU A 120 2.51 10.74 -31.22
CA GLU A 120 3.41 11.84 -30.83
C GLU A 120 4.88 11.42 -30.65
N GLN A 121 5.16 10.13 -30.42
CA GLN A 121 6.52 9.60 -30.28
C GLN A 121 7.29 9.56 -31.61
N PHE A 122 6.59 9.65 -32.75
CA PHE A 122 7.19 9.59 -34.10
C PHE A 122 7.46 10.98 -34.71
N ASN A 123 7.20 12.07 -33.97
CA ASN A 123 7.43 13.41 -34.49
C ASN A 123 8.93 13.77 -34.49
N LEU A 124 9.56 13.67 -35.66
CA LEU A 124 10.98 13.95 -35.93
C LEU A 124 11.43 15.34 -35.46
N VAL A 125 10.57 16.36 -35.60
CA VAL A 125 10.89 17.75 -35.22
C VAL A 125 11.05 17.87 -33.70
N THR A 126 10.11 17.29 -32.94
CA THR A 126 10.20 17.27 -31.47
C THR A 126 11.33 16.39 -30.96
N GLY A 127 11.70 15.35 -31.71
CA GLY A 127 12.89 14.54 -31.46
C GLY A 127 14.18 15.36 -31.57
N PHE A 128 14.34 16.11 -32.66
CA PHE A 128 15.53 16.94 -32.89
C PHE A 128 15.69 18.04 -31.82
N GLN A 129 14.58 18.70 -31.43
CA GLN A 129 14.59 19.71 -30.36
C GLN A 129 14.95 19.12 -28.97
N ARG A 130 14.63 17.84 -28.71
CA ARG A 130 15.05 17.17 -27.48
C ARG A 130 16.54 16.84 -27.46
N VAL A 131 17.13 16.53 -28.61
CA VAL A 131 18.55 16.16 -28.74
C VAL A 131 19.48 17.38 -28.78
N LEU A 132 19.04 18.51 -29.32
CA LEU A 132 19.84 19.76 -29.39
C LEU A 132 19.34 20.87 -28.44
N GLY A 133 18.37 20.56 -27.58
CA GLY A 133 17.81 21.53 -26.64
C GLY A 133 18.73 21.81 -25.44
N PRO A 134 18.40 22.83 -24.62
CA PRO A 134 19.15 23.17 -23.41
C PRO A 134 19.22 22.02 -22.39
N HIS A 135 18.21 21.14 -22.39
CA HIS A 135 18.25 19.92 -21.58
C HIS A 135 19.37 18.97 -22.03
N ALA A 136 19.54 18.77 -23.34
CA ALA A 136 20.60 17.90 -23.85
C ALA A 136 21.99 18.48 -23.59
N LEU A 137 22.17 19.80 -23.73
CA LEU A 137 23.41 20.48 -23.34
C LEU A 137 23.74 20.28 -21.86
N TRP A 138 22.73 20.38 -20.98
CA TRP A 138 22.91 20.13 -19.55
C TRP A 138 23.29 18.68 -19.23
N GLU A 139 22.62 17.71 -19.85
CA GLU A 139 22.97 16.29 -19.70
C GLU A 139 24.38 15.99 -20.25
N GLY A 140 24.75 16.59 -21.40
CA GLY A 140 26.08 16.49 -21.99
C GLY A 140 27.17 17.07 -21.09
N ALA A 141 26.94 18.25 -20.51
CA ALA A 141 27.87 18.85 -19.55
C ALA A 141 28.10 17.95 -18.32
N LYS A 142 27.04 17.35 -17.78
CA LYS A 142 27.17 16.37 -16.69
C LYS A 142 27.93 15.12 -17.11
N ALA A 143 27.67 14.60 -18.31
CA ALA A 143 28.39 13.44 -18.83
C ALA A 143 29.88 13.74 -18.97
N LEU A 144 30.24 14.89 -19.54
CA LEU A 144 31.62 15.33 -19.69
C LEU A 144 32.32 15.49 -18.32
N LEU A 145 31.64 16.10 -17.34
CA LEU A 145 32.18 16.21 -15.98
C LEU A 145 32.45 14.83 -15.35
N LYS A 146 31.53 13.88 -15.50
CA LYS A 146 31.70 12.50 -15.03
C LYS A 146 32.87 11.81 -15.74
N THR A 147 32.98 11.97 -17.05
CA THR A 147 34.09 11.42 -17.85
C THR A 147 35.44 12.00 -17.42
N VAL A 148 35.54 13.30 -17.19
CA VAL A 148 36.78 13.94 -16.71
C VAL A 148 37.13 13.44 -15.31
N ALA A 149 36.14 13.32 -14.41
CA ALA A 149 36.37 12.81 -13.06
C ALA A 149 36.90 11.36 -13.07
N ILE A 150 36.26 10.48 -13.86
CA ILE A 150 36.71 9.08 -14.00
C ILE A 150 38.07 9.03 -14.70
N GLY A 151 38.24 9.74 -15.82
CA GLY A 151 39.48 9.77 -16.58
C GLY A 151 40.65 10.27 -15.74
N GLY A 152 40.45 11.32 -14.93
CA GLY A 152 41.45 11.82 -14.00
C GLY A 152 41.81 10.81 -12.91
N ALA A 153 40.82 10.13 -12.32
CA ALA A 153 41.09 9.09 -11.34
C ALA A 153 41.87 7.91 -11.93
N LEU A 154 41.50 7.45 -13.13
CA LEU A 154 42.22 6.39 -13.83
C LEU A 154 43.63 6.82 -14.22
N TRP A 155 43.81 8.07 -14.66
CA TRP A 155 45.12 8.61 -14.99
C TRP A 155 46.07 8.52 -13.80
N VAL A 156 45.63 8.90 -12.60
CA VAL A 156 46.46 8.83 -11.38
C VAL A 156 46.89 7.39 -11.08
N VAL A 157 45.97 6.43 -11.18
CA VAL A 157 46.27 5.01 -10.95
C VAL A 157 47.25 4.49 -11.99
N ILE A 158 47.00 4.75 -13.27
CA ILE A 158 47.84 4.29 -14.38
C ILE A 158 49.24 4.92 -14.27
N ALA A 159 49.34 6.22 -14.00
CA ALA A 159 50.62 6.90 -13.82
C ALA A 159 51.43 6.30 -12.65
N GLY A 160 50.76 5.87 -11.58
CA GLY A 160 51.39 5.15 -10.46
C GLY A 160 51.89 3.75 -10.82
N LEU A 161 51.32 3.12 -11.85
CA LEU A 161 51.73 1.79 -12.34
C LEU A 161 52.91 1.86 -13.33
N VAL A 162 53.16 3.01 -13.97
CA VAL A 162 54.25 3.18 -14.95
C VAL A 162 55.62 2.80 -14.40
N PRO A 163 56.05 3.20 -13.19
CA PRO A 163 57.34 2.82 -12.65
C PRO A 163 57.48 1.31 -12.41
N ALA A 164 56.42 0.65 -11.96
CA ALA A 164 56.39 -0.80 -11.77
C ALA A 164 56.53 -1.53 -13.12
N LEU A 165 55.82 -1.05 -14.15
CA LEU A 165 55.95 -1.56 -15.52
C LEU A 165 57.34 -1.30 -16.11
N ALA A 166 57.98 -0.16 -15.81
CA ALA A 166 59.34 0.12 -16.28
C ALA A 166 60.40 -0.78 -15.61
N ALA A 167 60.16 -1.22 -14.37
CA ALA A 167 61.04 -2.12 -13.63
C ALA A 167 60.86 -3.62 -13.99
N SER A 168 59.87 -3.94 -14.83
CA SER A 168 59.47 -5.31 -15.19
C SER A 168 60.52 -6.11 -15.99
N GLY A 169 61.47 -5.43 -16.65
CA GLY A 169 62.39 -6.05 -17.63
C GLY A 169 63.32 -7.14 -17.09
N GLY A 170 63.43 -7.29 -15.76
CA GLY A 170 64.25 -8.33 -15.12
C GLY A 170 63.45 -9.39 -14.34
N GLN A 171 62.11 -9.33 -14.34
CA GLN A 171 61.27 -10.20 -13.51
C GLN A 171 60.81 -11.47 -14.27
N PRO A 172 60.56 -12.57 -13.55
CA PRO A 172 59.93 -13.76 -14.14
C PRO A 172 58.58 -13.43 -14.79
N VAL A 173 58.27 -14.06 -15.92
CA VAL A 173 57.00 -13.86 -16.65
C VAL A 173 55.77 -14.10 -15.77
N THR A 174 55.84 -15.05 -14.84
CA THR A 174 54.77 -15.36 -13.88
C THR A 174 54.50 -14.20 -12.92
N HIS A 175 55.54 -13.48 -12.50
CA HIS A 175 55.40 -12.26 -11.70
C HIS A 175 54.78 -11.11 -12.49
N LEU A 176 55.15 -10.96 -13.77
CA LEU A 176 54.59 -9.92 -14.63
C LEU A 176 53.10 -10.10 -14.87
N ILE A 177 52.64 -11.35 -15.05
CA ILE A 177 51.23 -11.67 -15.22
C ILE A 177 50.43 -11.36 -13.95
N SER A 178 50.97 -11.67 -12.76
CA SER A 178 50.29 -11.40 -11.49
C SER A 178 50.25 -9.91 -11.16
N GLU A 179 51.32 -9.16 -11.43
CA GLU A 179 51.33 -7.69 -11.33
C GLU A 179 50.36 -7.04 -12.31
N ALA A 180 50.31 -7.50 -13.57
CA ALA A 180 49.36 -6.98 -14.55
C ALA A 180 47.90 -7.24 -14.13
N ALA A 181 47.61 -8.42 -13.55
CA ALA A 181 46.30 -8.75 -13.01
C ALA A 181 45.93 -7.85 -11.82
N ALA A 182 46.85 -7.65 -10.88
CA ALA A 182 46.65 -6.76 -9.72
C ALA A 182 46.46 -5.30 -10.15
N ALA A 183 47.26 -4.83 -11.10
CA ALA A 183 47.14 -3.50 -11.71
C ALA A 183 45.78 -3.30 -12.38
N THR A 184 45.34 -4.28 -13.18
CA THR A 184 44.03 -4.26 -13.84
C THR A 184 42.89 -4.24 -12.81
N ALA A 185 43.00 -5.04 -11.75
CA ALA A 185 42.04 -5.05 -10.66
C ALA A 185 41.98 -3.70 -9.94
N ALA A 186 43.14 -3.08 -9.66
CA ALA A 186 43.21 -1.76 -9.01
C ALA A 186 42.55 -0.67 -9.88
N VAL A 187 42.85 -0.64 -11.18
CA VAL A 187 42.21 0.29 -12.13
C VAL A 187 40.70 0.09 -12.16
N LEU A 188 40.23 -1.15 -12.20
CA LEU A 188 38.80 -1.47 -12.21
C LEU A 188 38.12 -1.07 -10.89
N GLN A 189 38.74 -1.35 -9.74
CA GLN A 189 38.22 -0.99 -8.43
C GLN A 189 38.08 0.52 -8.27
N VAL A 190 39.07 1.29 -8.71
CA VAL A 190 39.01 2.76 -8.67
C VAL A 190 37.95 3.29 -9.64
N ALA A 191 37.86 2.73 -10.85
CA ALA A 191 36.80 3.08 -11.81
C ALA A 191 35.41 2.89 -11.20
N VAL A 192 35.18 1.72 -10.59
CA VAL A 192 33.92 1.37 -9.92
C VAL A 192 33.66 2.29 -8.73
N ALA A 193 34.65 2.54 -7.88
CA ALA A 193 34.49 3.38 -6.70
C ALA A 193 34.07 4.82 -7.08
N VAL A 194 34.78 5.43 -8.03
CA VAL A 194 34.47 6.78 -8.53
C VAL A 194 33.13 6.80 -9.26
N GLY A 195 32.86 5.81 -10.11
CA GLY A 195 31.61 5.67 -10.84
C GLY A 195 30.40 5.54 -9.92
N VAL A 196 30.48 4.68 -8.89
CA VAL A 196 29.44 4.52 -7.87
C VAL A 196 29.26 5.81 -7.06
N ALA A 197 30.34 6.51 -6.69
CA ALA A 197 30.24 7.80 -6.00
C ALA A 197 29.49 8.84 -6.85
N LEU A 198 29.81 8.95 -8.14
CA LEU A 198 29.10 9.83 -9.07
C LEU A 198 27.64 9.41 -9.27
N ALA A 199 27.37 8.11 -9.31
CA ALA A 199 26.01 7.59 -9.40
C ALA A 199 25.16 7.93 -8.15
N ILE A 200 25.74 7.87 -6.96
CA ILE A 200 25.07 8.28 -5.72
C ILE A 200 24.68 9.77 -5.79
N VAL A 201 25.59 10.63 -6.25
CA VAL A 201 25.30 12.05 -6.47
C VAL A 201 24.15 12.22 -7.48
N ASP A 202 24.17 11.47 -8.58
CA ASP A 202 23.12 11.49 -9.60
C ASP A 202 21.75 11.08 -9.01
N VAL A 203 21.71 10.02 -8.18
CA VAL A 203 20.50 9.58 -7.46
C VAL A 203 19.96 10.67 -6.55
N ILE A 204 20.81 11.37 -5.80
CA ILE A 204 20.39 12.47 -4.92
C ILE A 204 19.76 13.61 -5.75
N VAL A 205 20.38 13.96 -6.88
CA VAL A 205 19.86 14.99 -7.79
C VAL A 205 18.51 14.57 -8.39
N VAL A 206 18.39 13.32 -8.85
CA VAL A 206 17.14 12.75 -9.38
C VAL A 206 16.06 12.72 -8.32
N MET A 207 16.39 12.32 -7.08
CA MET A 207 15.44 12.30 -5.96
C MET A 207 14.92 13.70 -5.64
N ARG A 208 15.80 14.72 -5.57
CA ARG A 208 15.40 16.12 -5.35
C ARG A 208 14.55 16.65 -6.51
N ARG A 209 14.89 16.34 -7.76
CA ARG A 209 14.11 16.70 -8.95
C ARG A 209 12.71 16.09 -8.88
N ASN A 210 12.62 14.79 -8.58
CA ASN A 210 11.35 14.07 -8.42
C ASN A 210 10.49 14.68 -7.31
N GLN A 211 11.08 14.98 -6.14
CA GLN A 211 10.38 15.64 -5.04
C GLN A 211 9.85 17.02 -5.45
N LYS A 212 10.63 17.83 -6.18
CA LYS A 212 10.19 19.14 -6.67
C LYS A 212 9.03 19.02 -7.66
N HIS A 213 9.05 18.03 -8.56
CA HIS A 213 7.97 17.80 -9.52
C HIS A 213 6.68 17.26 -8.89
N THR A 214 6.77 16.53 -7.78
CA THR A 214 5.60 15.96 -7.10
C THR A 214 4.98 16.87 -6.05
N LYS A 215 5.61 18.01 -5.70
CA LYS A 215 5.05 18.98 -4.76
C LYS A 215 3.62 19.37 -5.13
N MET A 216 2.83 19.63 -4.10
CA MET A 216 1.41 19.96 -4.21
C MET A 216 1.14 21.34 -3.63
N THR A 217 0.05 21.96 -4.05
CA THR A 217 -0.48 23.15 -3.38
C THR A 217 -1.29 22.73 -2.16
N LYS A 218 -1.46 23.64 -1.18
CA LYS A 218 -2.35 23.41 -0.02
C LYS A 218 -3.77 23.02 -0.44
N ARG A 219 -4.26 23.62 -1.52
CA ARG A 219 -5.58 23.32 -2.08
C ARG A 219 -5.64 21.91 -2.65
N GLU A 220 -4.66 21.50 -3.46
CA GLU A 220 -4.59 20.14 -4.01
C GLU A 220 -4.56 19.07 -2.90
N VAL A 221 -3.79 19.29 -1.82
CA VAL A 221 -3.74 18.35 -0.68
C VAL A 221 -5.10 18.25 0.02
N LYS A 222 -5.77 19.39 0.25
CA LYS A 222 -7.09 19.44 0.87
C LYS A 222 -8.15 18.75 0.01
N ASP A 223 -8.12 18.99 -1.30
CA ASP A 223 -9.06 18.38 -2.24
C ASP A 223 -8.83 16.86 -2.35
N GLU A 224 -7.58 16.40 -2.29
CA GLU A 224 -7.26 14.98 -2.30
C GLU A 224 -7.68 14.25 -1.01
N SER A 225 -7.51 14.88 0.15
CA SER A 225 -8.04 14.40 1.44
C SER A 225 -9.57 14.28 1.38
N LYS A 226 -10.26 15.30 0.88
CA LYS A 226 -11.72 15.25 0.66
C LYS A 226 -12.13 14.13 -0.30
N SER A 227 -11.37 13.89 -1.37
CA SER A 227 -11.67 12.82 -2.34
C SER A 227 -11.51 11.42 -1.77
N SER A 228 -10.57 11.24 -0.83
CA SER A 228 -10.22 9.92 -0.28
C SER A 228 -11.02 9.59 0.97
N GLU A 229 -11.22 10.55 1.87
CA GLU A 229 -11.91 10.35 3.16
C GLU A 229 -13.38 10.79 3.12
N GLY A 230 -13.79 11.51 2.06
CA GLY A 230 -15.09 12.17 1.96
C GLY A 230 -15.12 13.48 2.75
N ASP A 231 -16.15 14.30 2.51
CA ASP A 231 -16.33 15.54 3.28
C ASP A 231 -16.79 15.19 4.72
N PRO A 232 -16.07 15.62 5.77
CA PRO A 232 -16.47 15.40 7.16
C PRO A 232 -17.90 15.87 7.47
N LEU A 233 -18.34 16.97 6.87
CA LEU A 233 -19.68 17.50 7.02
C LEU A 233 -20.71 16.51 6.44
N ILE A 234 -20.46 15.97 5.26
CA ILE A 234 -21.34 14.97 4.64
C ILE A 234 -21.37 13.67 5.46
N ARG A 235 -20.23 13.23 6.01
CA ARG A 235 -20.19 12.06 6.90
C ARG A 235 -21.03 12.27 8.16
N SER A 236 -20.93 13.44 8.78
CA SER A 236 -21.73 13.80 9.96
C SER A 236 -23.23 13.87 9.65
N GLN A 237 -23.60 14.49 8.52
CA GLN A 237 -24.99 14.59 8.06
C GLN A 237 -25.60 13.23 7.76
N ARG A 238 -24.85 12.33 7.12
CA ARG A 238 -25.30 10.95 6.88
C ARG A 238 -25.58 10.22 8.19
N ARG A 239 -24.70 10.34 9.18
CA ARG A 239 -24.89 9.73 10.51
C ARG A 239 -26.12 10.30 11.22
N ALA A 240 -26.31 11.62 11.20
CA ALA A 240 -27.47 12.27 11.79
C ALA A 240 -28.78 11.79 11.13
N ARG A 241 -28.82 11.70 9.80
CA ARG A 241 -29.98 11.21 9.05
C ARG A 241 -30.29 9.73 9.34
N GLN A 242 -29.27 8.88 9.48
CA GLN A 242 -29.44 7.49 9.87
C GLN A 242 -30.07 7.35 11.26
N LEU A 243 -29.61 8.12 12.25
CA LEU A 243 -30.19 8.13 13.60
C LEU A 243 -31.64 8.63 13.59
N ALA A 244 -31.95 9.67 12.82
CA ALA A 244 -33.32 10.17 12.68
C ALA A 244 -34.27 9.12 12.06
N MET A 245 -33.84 8.43 11.00
CA MET A 245 -34.63 7.37 10.39
C MET A 245 -34.87 6.20 11.34
N SER A 246 -33.85 5.79 12.11
CA SER A 246 -33.98 4.74 13.12
C SER A 246 -35.00 5.12 14.20
N ARG A 247 -34.94 6.36 14.71
CA ARG A 247 -35.94 6.89 15.66
C ARG A 247 -37.35 6.90 15.09
N ASN A 248 -37.52 7.31 13.83
CA ASN A 248 -38.84 7.31 13.20
C ASN A 248 -39.42 5.90 13.04
N ARG A 249 -38.59 4.91 12.68
CA ARG A 249 -39.02 3.50 12.62
C ARG A 249 -39.46 2.97 13.98
N MET A 250 -38.70 3.30 15.03
CA MET A 250 -39.05 2.94 16.42
C MET A 250 -40.39 3.55 16.84
N ILE A 251 -40.62 4.84 16.58
CA ILE A 251 -41.91 5.48 16.89
C ILE A 251 -43.05 4.86 16.08
N ALA A 252 -42.84 4.57 14.80
CA ALA A 252 -43.86 3.92 13.96
C ALA A 252 -44.27 2.53 14.48
N ALA A 253 -43.33 1.77 15.07
CA ALA A 253 -43.59 0.45 15.65
C ALA A 253 -44.50 0.49 16.90
N VAL A 254 -44.71 1.66 17.50
CA VAL A 254 -45.66 1.83 18.61
C VAL A 254 -47.08 1.50 18.16
N SER A 255 -47.47 1.83 16.93
CA SER A 255 -48.82 1.58 16.42
C SER A 255 -49.21 0.10 16.39
N THR A 256 -48.22 -0.79 16.29
CA THR A 256 -48.42 -2.24 16.26
C THR A 256 -48.13 -2.91 17.61
N SER A 257 -47.93 -2.13 18.67
CA SER A 257 -47.66 -2.67 20.01
C SER A 257 -48.96 -3.06 20.73
N ASP A 258 -48.85 -4.02 21.65
CA ASP A 258 -50.00 -4.52 22.39
C ASP A 258 -50.35 -3.64 23.59
N VAL A 259 -49.33 -3.05 24.21
CA VAL A 259 -49.43 -2.16 25.37
C VAL A 259 -48.23 -1.23 25.44
N VAL A 260 -48.45 -0.01 25.94
CA VAL A 260 -47.38 0.92 26.29
C VAL A 260 -47.34 1.15 27.80
N MET A 261 -46.22 0.81 28.43
CA MET A 261 -45.94 1.10 29.83
C MET A 261 -45.48 2.54 29.96
N VAL A 262 -46.13 3.31 30.84
CA VAL A 262 -45.85 4.74 31.00
C VAL A 262 -45.44 5.11 32.42
N ASN A 263 -44.30 5.79 32.52
CA ASN A 263 -43.98 6.67 33.64
C ASN A 263 -44.26 8.11 33.18
N PRO A 264 -45.34 8.76 33.66
CA PRO A 264 -45.94 9.95 33.03
C PRO A 264 -44.98 11.10 32.71
N THR A 265 -43.90 11.25 33.46
CA THR A 265 -42.97 12.38 33.32
C THR A 265 -41.57 11.99 32.85
N HIS A 266 -41.27 10.70 32.65
CA HIS A 266 -39.89 10.26 32.46
C HIS A 266 -39.68 9.26 31.31
N VAL A 267 -40.50 8.21 31.21
CA VAL A 267 -40.19 7.03 30.39
C VAL A 267 -41.45 6.43 29.77
N ALA A 268 -41.33 5.92 28.55
CA ALA A 268 -42.35 5.07 27.93
C ALA A 268 -41.69 3.85 27.25
N VAL A 269 -42.32 2.68 27.38
CA VAL A 269 -41.87 1.42 26.78
C VAL A 269 -43.05 0.70 26.13
N ALA A 270 -42.98 0.45 24.84
CA ALA A 270 -43.98 -0.29 24.07
C ALA A 270 -43.58 -1.76 23.94
N LEU A 271 -44.52 -2.64 24.24
CA LEU A 271 -44.34 -4.09 24.22
C LEU A 271 -45.24 -4.72 23.17
N VAL A 272 -44.73 -5.74 22.48
CA VAL A 272 -45.51 -6.61 21.60
C VAL A 272 -45.40 -8.05 22.09
N TYR A 273 -46.51 -8.78 22.06
CA TYR A 273 -46.59 -10.19 22.42
C TYR A 273 -47.20 -10.98 21.27
N GLU A 274 -46.41 -11.88 20.69
CA GLU A 274 -46.83 -12.77 19.61
C GLU A 274 -47.16 -14.15 20.22
N PRO A 275 -48.40 -14.68 20.06
CA PRO A 275 -48.75 -16.01 20.54
C PRO A 275 -47.81 -17.08 19.96
N GLY A 276 -47.26 -17.95 20.82
CA GLY A 276 -46.29 -18.97 20.43
C GLY A 276 -44.82 -18.57 20.58
N ARG A 277 -44.52 -17.32 20.99
CA ARG A 277 -43.18 -16.93 21.45
C ARG A 277 -43.05 -16.97 22.98
N SER A 278 -41.80 -17.09 23.45
CA SER A 278 -41.43 -17.28 24.86
C SER A 278 -41.76 -16.07 25.74
N ALA A 279 -41.55 -14.85 25.24
CA ALA A 279 -41.74 -13.61 26.00
C ALA A 279 -42.08 -12.40 25.13
N PRO A 280 -42.78 -11.38 25.70
CA PRO A 280 -42.99 -10.09 25.04
C PRO A 280 -41.68 -9.38 24.69
N ARG A 281 -41.69 -8.65 23.56
CA ARG A 281 -40.53 -7.92 23.04
C ARG A 281 -40.73 -6.41 23.13
N VAL A 282 -39.67 -5.67 23.45
CA VAL A 282 -39.67 -4.21 23.42
C VAL A 282 -39.56 -3.70 21.98
N VAL A 283 -40.60 -3.03 21.48
CA VAL A 283 -40.62 -2.47 20.11
C VAL A 283 -40.33 -0.97 20.04
N ALA A 284 -40.57 -0.26 21.15
CA ALA A 284 -40.16 1.12 21.32
C ALA A 284 -39.82 1.39 22.78
N LYS A 285 -38.80 2.21 23.04
CA LYS A 285 -38.50 2.74 24.37
C LYS A 285 -37.88 4.12 24.27
N GLY A 286 -38.12 4.96 25.25
CA GLY A 286 -37.46 6.25 25.32
C GLY A 286 -37.69 6.99 26.62
N ALA A 287 -36.93 8.07 26.79
CA ALA A 287 -37.03 9.01 27.90
C ALA A 287 -37.25 10.44 27.40
N GLY A 288 -37.82 11.29 28.25
CA GLY A 288 -38.12 12.70 27.93
C GLY A 288 -38.95 12.85 26.65
N ILE A 289 -38.49 13.69 25.73
CA ILE A 289 -39.19 14.00 24.46
C ILE A 289 -39.54 12.75 23.64
N ILE A 290 -38.69 11.70 23.67
CA ILE A 290 -38.98 10.45 22.95
C ILE A 290 -40.10 9.68 23.65
N ALA A 291 -40.14 9.67 24.98
CA ALA A 291 -41.25 9.09 25.73
C ALA A 291 -42.57 9.83 25.42
N ASP A 292 -42.53 11.15 25.29
CA ASP A 292 -43.70 11.98 24.94
C ASP A 292 -44.25 11.58 23.58
N ARG A 293 -43.38 11.48 22.57
CA ARG A 293 -43.76 11.00 21.22
C ARG A 293 -44.30 9.58 21.20
N ILE A 294 -43.77 8.67 22.04
CA ILE A 294 -44.30 7.31 22.16
C ILE A 294 -45.73 7.35 22.71
N ARG A 295 -46.00 8.18 23.72
CA ARG A 295 -47.35 8.33 24.30
C ARG A 295 -48.32 8.98 23.32
N GLU A 296 -47.90 10.02 22.61
CA GLU A 296 -48.68 10.64 21.54
C GLU A 296 -49.06 9.62 20.45
N LYS A 297 -48.07 8.85 19.96
CA LYS A 297 -48.31 7.84 18.94
C LYS A 297 -49.21 6.71 19.43
N ALA A 298 -49.05 6.29 20.69
CA ALA A 298 -49.91 5.29 21.31
C ALA A 298 -51.37 5.78 21.42
N ALA A 299 -51.57 7.03 21.82
CA ALA A 299 -52.89 7.65 21.89
C ALA A 299 -53.54 7.77 20.50
N GLU A 300 -52.79 8.20 19.49
CA GLU A 300 -53.25 8.30 18.09
C GLU A 300 -53.64 6.93 17.52
N ALA A 301 -52.83 5.89 17.75
CA ALA A 301 -53.09 4.53 17.28
C ALA A 301 -54.12 3.77 18.13
N GLY A 302 -54.59 4.35 19.24
CA GLY A 302 -55.53 3.70 20.16
C GLY A 302 -54.92 2.53 20.94
N VAL A 303 -53.60 2.51 21.10
CA VAL A 303 -52.88 1.49 21.88
C VAL A 303 -53.08 1.77 23.38
N PRO A 304 -53.46 0.78 24.18
CA PRO A 304 -53.66 0.94 25.62
C PRO A 304 -52.36 1.34 26.31
N MET A 305 -52.42 2.41 27.11
CA MET A 305 -51.31 2.83 27.95
C MET A 305 -51.57 2.42 29.39
N VAL A 306 -50.59 1.81 30.05
CA VAL A 306 -50.68 1.37 31.45
C VAL A 306 -49.67 2.12 32.29
N LYS A 307 -50.18 2.87 33.27
CA LYS A 307 -49.37 3.63 34.23
C LYS A 307 -48.92 2.72 35.35
N ASP A 308 -47.67 2.28 35.25
CA ASP A 308 -46.95 1.55 36.29
C ASP A 308 -45.50 2.06 36.29
N ILE A 309 -45.18 2.91 37.29
CA ILE A 309 -43.91 3.62 37.35
C ILE A 309 -42.73 2.66 37.61
N PRO A 310 -42.80 1.75 38.60
CA PRO A 310 -41.76 0.73 38.81
C PRO A 310 -41.51 -0.12 37.57
N LEU A 311 -42.56 -0.66 36.95
CA LEU A 311 -42.40 -1.57 35.81
C LEU A 311 -41.89 -0.85 34.56
N ALA A 312 -42.37 0.36 34.27
CA ALA A 312 -41.87 1.15 33.14
C ALA A 312 -40.38 1.52 33.28
N ARG A 313 -39.91 1.83 34.50
CA ARG A 313 -38.50 2.08 34.78
C ARG A 313 -37.67 0.81 34.64
N ALA A 314 -38.14 -0.31 35.19
CA ALA A 314 -37.46 -1.60 35.10
C ALA A 314 -37.29 -2.06 33.64
N LEU A 315 -38.36 -2.00 32.84
CA LEU A 315 -38.33 -2.36 31.42
C LEU A 315 -37.39 -1.44 30.61
N HIS A 316 -37.38 -0.14 30.91
CA HIS A 316 -36.48 0.80 30.23
C HIS A 316 -35.02 0.62 30.64
N ALA A 317 -34.73 0.18 31.87
CA ALA A 317 -33.35 -0.09 32.29
C ALA A 317 -32.85 -1.44 31.79
N ALA A 318 -33.68 -2.49 31.84
CA ALA A 318 -33.26 -3.87 31.64
C ALA A 318 -33.29 -4.35 30.17
N CYS A 319 -34.09 -3.75 29.30
CA CYS A 319 -34.27 -4.22 27.91
C CYS A 319 -33.78 -3.21 26.87
N GLU A 320 -33.11 -3.67 25.81
CA GLU A 320 -32.89 -2.87 24.60
C GLU A 320 -34.02 -3.01 23.57
N LEU A 321 -34.00 -2.17 22.53
CA LEU A 321 -34.95 -2.26 21.41
C LEU A 321 -34.81 -3.61 20.71
N GLY A 322 -35.93 -4.30 20.52
CA GLY A 322 -35.99 -5.61 19.89
C GLY A 322 -35.63 -6.79 20.80
N GLN A 323 -35.31 -6.55 22.07
CA GLN A 323 -35.06 -7.63 23.03
C GLN A 323 -36.35 -8.10 23.70
N GLU A 324 -36.38 -9.39 24.02
CA GLU A 324 -37.38 -9.98 24.90
C GLU A 324 -37.18 -9.46 26.33
N ILE A 325 -38.28 -9.35 27.07
CA ILE A 325 -38.21 -8.97 28.48
C ILE A 325 -37.45 -10.04 29.29
N PRO A 326 -36.79 -9.69 30.40
CA PRO A 326 -36.11 -10.67 31.25
C PRO A 326 -37.11 -11.42 32.15
N ALA A 327 -36.73 -12.62 32.60
CA ALA A 327 -37.60 -13.55 33.31
C ALA A 327 -38.21 -12.96 34.60
N GLU A 328 -37.46 -12.08 35.27
CA GLU A 328 -37.87 -11.40 36.50
C GLU A 328 -39.08 -10.49 36.30
N LEU A 329 -39.31 -10.02 35.07
CA LEU A 329 -40.43 -9.13 34.72
C LEU A 329 -41.63 -9.88 34.12
N TYR A 330 -41.55 -11.19 33.90
CA TYR A 330 -42.60 -11.97 33.23
C TYR A 330 -43.94 -11.87 33.95
N THR A 331 -43.96 -12.11 35.25
CA THR A 331 -45.20 -12.10 36.05
C THR A 331 -45.88 -10.73 36.00
N ALA A 332 -45.09 -9.66 36.13
CA ALA A 332 -45.59 -8.29 36.10
C ALA A 332 -46.15 -7.91 34.72
N VAL A 333 -45.43 -8.23 33.64
CA VAL A 333 -45.88 -7.96 32.28
C VAL A 333 -47.07 -8.84 31.88
N ALA A 334 -47.11 -10.11 32.31
CA ALA A 334 -48.25 -11.00 32.06
C ALA A 334 -49.55 -10.45 32.67
N ARG A 335 -49.48 -9.93 33.91
CA ARG A 335 -50.62 -9.27 34.56
C ARG A 335 -51.10 -8.04 33.76
N VAL A 336 -50.19 -7.24 33.25
CA VAL A 336 -50.51 -6.10 32.36
C VAL A 336 -51.21 -6.59 31.10
N LEU A 337 -50.67 -7.59 30.40
CA LEU A 337 -51.23 -8.10 29.15
C LEU A 337 -52.63 -8.71 29.35
N VAL A 338 -52.85 -9.45 30.44
CA VAL A 338 -54.17 -10.00 30.81
C VAL A 338 -55.16 -8.87 31.06
N PHE A 339 -54.77 -7.85 31.83
CA PHE A 339 -55.60 -6.67 32.10
C PHE A 339 -55.97 -5.93 30.81
N VAL A 340 -54.98 -5.69 29.94
CA VAL A 340 -55.19 -5.03 28.65
C VAL A 340 -56.09 -5.86 27.74
N ASN A 341 -55.95 -7.19 27.71
CA ASN A 341 -56.82 -8.06 26.93
C ASN A 341 -58.28 -8.01 27.42
N ALA A 342 -58.48 -7.97 28.75
CA ALA A 342 -59.80 -7.78 29.34
C ALA A 342 -60.42 -6.42 28.97
N LEU A 343 -59.62 -5.34 28.93
CA LEU A 343 -60.06 -4.01 28.45
C LEU A 343 -60.42 -4.02 26.96
N LYS A 344 -59.60 -4.68 26.12
CA LYS A 344 -59.86 -4.83 24.68
C LYS A 344 -61.20 -5.53 24.43
N ARG A 345 -61.49 -6.62 25.16
CA ARG A 345 -62.77 -7.36 25.09
C ARG A 345 -63.99 -6.52 25.51
N ARG A 346 -63.82 -5.53 26.39
CA ARG A 346 -64.88 -4.62 26.87
C ARG A 346 -65.02 -3.35 26.02
N GLY A 347 -64.20 -3.17 24.99
CA GLY A 347 -64.21 -1.98 24.13
C GLY A 347 -63.63 -0.72 24.79
N SER A 348 -63.01 -0.81 25.98
CA SER A 348 -62.52 0.32 26.77
C SER A 348 -60.98 0.44 26.81
N ALA A 349 -60.28 -0.16 25.86
CA ALA A 349 -58.80 -0.22 25.86
C ALA A 349 -58.10 1.12 25.58
N ARG A 350 -58.78 2.12 25.01
CA ARG A 350 -58.14 3.42 24.73
C ARG A 350 -57.90 4.22 26.01
N GLY A 351 -56.82 5.00 26.03
CA GLY A 351 -56.48 5.89 27.14
C GLY A 351 -55.42 5.32 28.08
N VAL A 352 -55.21 6.04 29.19
CA VAL A 352 -54.25 5.68 30.24
C VAL A 352 -54.99 4.96 31.36
N HIS A 353 -54.56 3.75 31.67
CA HIS A 353 -55.16 2.88 32.67
C HIS A 353 -54.20 2.64 33.82
N VAL A 354 -54.73 2.41 35.02
CA VAL A 354 -53.97 1.97 36.19
C VAL A 354 -54.48 0.59 36.54
N ILE A 355 -53.57 -0.36 36.73
CA ILE A 355 -53.95 -1.72 37.13
C ILE A 355 -54.50 -1.63 38.56
N PRO A 356 -55.70 -2.16 38.85
CA PRO A 356 -56.22 -2.23 40.21
C PRO A 356 -55.24 -3.02 41.09
N ASP A 357 -54.92 -2.49 42.26
CA ASP A 357 -54.05 -3.16 43.22
C ASP A 357 -54.83 -4.34 43.82
N VAL A 358 -54.37 -5.58 43.56
CA VAL A 358 -55.02 -6.82 44.04
C VAL A 358 -54.31 -7.28 45.33
N GLY A 359 -53.95 -6.33 46.20
CA GLY A 359 -53.02 -6.59 47.30
C GLY A 359 -53.15 -5.62 48.47
N ARG A 360 -54.38 -5.34 48.93
CA ARG A 360 -54.67 -4.80 50.27
C ARG A 360 -56.07 -5.19 50.74
N THR A 361 -56.33 -6.48 50.84
CA THR A 361 -57.40 -7.06 51.67
C THR A 361 -56.98 -8.47 52.09
N ALA A 362 -57.08 -8.71 53.41
CA ALA A 362 -56.62 -9.84 54.22
C ALA A 362 -55.13 -9.84 54.56
#